data_AF-A0A3N5PK97-F1
#
_entry.id   AF-A0A3N5PK97-F1
#
_cell.length_a   1.000
_cell.length_b   1.000
_cell.length_c   1.000
_cell.angle_alpha   90.00
_cell.angle_beta   90.00
_cell.angle_gamma   90.00
#
_symmetry.space_group_name_H-M   'P 1'
#
loop_
_entity.id
_entity.type
_entity.pdbx_description
1 polymer ?
#
loop_
_entity_poly.entity_id
_entity_poly.type
_entity_poly.pdbx_seq_one_letter_code
_entity_poly.pdbx_strand_id
1 'polypeptide(L)'
;MKRIGILHYQVGRTDGVSLEIDKWKQVLENRGHEVYLAAGDLATVEGTVIEELYHHRPEVERLYRNTFEALTDYGDDGAYRAELYRVAEVLERRICEFVEDKGIDFLIAENVWSVAINPAAAIALTRVMRDHQIPALGHHHDFYWERETGVALTCRTALELVEKFLPPRGPDVTHTVINSIARQELAERKGIDAAIVPNVFDFESPSWSVDEYNHDFRQRIGLRDKDIMILQATRITPRKGIELAVDLVQALCTPERRGRLKRRGLYDARPFDDDSRIVLVLAGYARDALSGNYLDRITARVARAR
;
A
#
# COMPACT_ATOMS: atom_id res chain seq x y z
N MET A 1 -25.93 -14.07 -8.60
CA MET A 1 -25.37 -13.77 -7.27
C MET A 1 -24.17 -14.69 -7.04
N LYS A 2 -23.05 -14.15 -6.57
CA LYS A 2 -21.82 -14.90 -6.25
C LYS A 2 -21.30 -14.38 -4.91
N ARG A 3 -20.64 -15.24 -4.13
CA ARG A 3 -19.95 -14.88 -2.88
C ARG A 3 -18.48 -14.65 -3.20
N ILE A 4 -17.99 -13.43 -3.00
CA ILE A 4 -16.66 -12.99 -3.41
C ILE A 4 -15.81 -12.78 -2.16
N GLY A 5 -14.64 -13.43 -2.10
CA GLY A 5 -13.67 -13.23 -1.03
C GLY A 5 -12.58 -12.25 -1.47
N ILE A 6 -12.44 -11.12 -0.79
CA ILE A 6 -11.32 -10.19 -1.01
C ILE A 6 -10.28 -10.40 0.09
N LEU A 7 -9.04 -10.70 -0.30
CA LEU A 7 -7.95 -10.97 0.63
C LEU A 7 -6.82 -9.95 0.49
N HIS A 8 -6.39 -9.41 1.63
CA HIS A 8 -5.22 -8.54 1.72
C HIS A 8 -4.45 -8.79 3.02
N TYR A 9 -3.27 -8.19 3.16
CA TYR A 9 -2.47 -8.31 4.40
C TYR A 9 -3.05 -7.49 5.56
N GLN A 10 -3.74 -6.39 5.24
CA GLN A 10 -4.45 -5.52 6.18
C GLN A 10 -5.61 -4.81 5.45
N VAL A 11 -6.71 -4.47 6.10
CA VAL A 11 -7.84 -3.72 5.52
C VAL A 11 -8.37 -2.74 6.56
N GLY A 12 -9.04 -1.67 6.13
CA GLY A 12 -9.71 -0.72 7.03
C GLY A 12 -8.82 0.40 7.57
N ARG A 13 -7.66 0.61 6.95
CA ARG A 13 -6.76 1.74 7.26
C ARG A 13 -6.83 2.79 6.16
N THR A 14 -6.16 3.92 6.36
CA THR A 14 -6.07 5.01 5.38
C THR A 14 -4.97 4.78 4.33
N ASP A 15 -4.54 3.53 4.13
CA ASP A 15 -3.61 3.20 3.05
C ASP A 15 -4.34 3.05 1.72
N GLY A 16 -3.61 3.23 0.61
CA GLY A 16 -4.22 3.26 -0.71
C GLY A 16 -4.98 1.98 -1.07
N VAL A 17 -4.47 0.81 -0.69
CA VAL A 17 -5.10 -0.47 -1.06
C VAL A 17 -6.38 -0.69 -0.27
N SER A 18 -6.38 -0.38 1.03
CA SER A 18 -7.60 -0.42 1.86
C SER A 18 -8.73 0.42 1.25
N LEU A 19 -8.43 1.63 0.77
CA LEU A 19 -9.43 2.51 0.15
C LEU A 19 -9.95 1.97 -1.19
N GLU A 20 -9.11 1.26 -1.96
CA GLU A 20 -9.57 0.61 -3.19
C GLU A 20 -10.42 -0.62 -2.89
N ILE A 21 -10.09 -1.40 -1.85
CA ILE A 21 -10.89 -2.54 -1.40
C ILE A 21 -12.32 -2.11 -1.08
N ASP A 22 -12.49 -0.99 -0.37
CA ASP A 22 -13.83 -0.47 -0.05
C ASP A 22 -14.64 -0.12 -1.30
N LYS A 23 -14.00 0.49 -2.31
CA LYS A 23 -14.64 0.81 -3.59
C LYS A 23 -15.01 -0.45 -4.37
N TRP A 24 -14.12 -1.44 -4.42
CA TRP A 24 -14.38 -2.72 -5.08
C TRP A 24 -15.52 -3.45 -4.42
N LYS A 25 -15.51 -3.54 -3.08
CA LYS A 25 -16.61 -4.10 -2.29
C LYS A 25 -17.93 -3.43 -2.65
N GLN A 26 -18.00 -2.10 -2.60
CA GLN A 26 -19.23 -1.38 -2.89
C GLN A 26 -19.71 -1.59 -4.34
N VAL A 27 -18.82 -1.57 -5.32
CA VAL A 27 -19.17 -1.79 -6.73
C VAL A 27 -19.69 -3.22 -6.97
N LEU A 28 -19.12 -4.22 -6.31
CA LEU A 28 -19.55 -5.62 -6.41
C LEU A 28 -20.90 -5.85 -5.71
N GLU A 29 -21.08 -5.28 -4.52
CA GLU A 29 -22.34 -5.35 -3.78
C GLU A 29 -23.48 -4.66 -4.54
N ASN A 30 -23.23 -3.49 -5.14
CA ASN A 30 -24.19 -2.80 -6.01
C ASN A 30 -24.58 -3.61 -7.26
N ARG A 31 -23.76 -4.60 -7.65
CA ARG A 31 -24.08 -5.55 -8.72
C ARG A 31 -24.79 -6.82 -8.24
N GLY A 32 -25.15 -6.90 -6.95
CA GLY A 32 -25.90 -8.02 -6.37
C GLY A 32 -25.01 -9.22 -6.02
N HIS A 33 -23.74 -8.99 -5.70
CA HIS A 33 -22.85 -9.99 -5.13
C HIS A 33 -22.75 -9.82 -3.61
N GLU A 34 -22.38 -10.89 -2.90
CA GLU A 34 -22.01 -10.81 -1.49
C GLU A 34 -20.49 -10.74 -1.39
N VAL A 35 -19.96 -9.79 -0.63
CA VAL A 35 -18.51 -9.60 -0.51
C VAL A 35 -18.06 -9.86 0.92
N TYR A 36 -17.09 -10.75 1.08
CA TYR A 36 -16.49 -11.13 2.34
C TYR A 36 -15.03 -10.72 2.34
N LEU A 37 -14.62 -9.96 3.36
CA LEU A 37 -13.24 -9.52 3.52
C LEU A 37 -12.49 -10.50 4.42
N ALA A 38 -11.24 -10.82 4.06
CA ALA A 38 -10.31 -11.51 4.94
C ALA A 38 -8.94 -10.85 4.94
N ALA A 39 -8.39 -10.58 6.14
CA ALA A 39 -7.10 -9.91 6.26
C ALA A 39 -6.36 -10.27 7.55
N GLY A 40 -5.07 -9.96 7.58
CA GLY A 40 -4.25 -10.10 8.78
C GLY A 40 -4.56 -9.08 9.87
N ASP A 41 -5.04 -7.91 9.47
CA ASP A 41 -5.52 -6.84 10.35
C ASP A 41 -6.73 -6.18 9.68
N LEU A 42 -7.86 -6.05 10.37
CA LEU A 42 -9.08 -5.43 9.84
C LEU A 42 -9.35 -4.04 10.43
N ALA A 43 -8.51 -3.53 11.33
CA ALA A 43 -8.78 -2.32 12.11
C ALA A 43 -10.20 -2.32 12.71
N THR A 44 -11.13 -1.53 12.15
CA THR A 44 -12.54 -1.45 12.58
C THR A 44 -13.53 -2.02 11.55
N VAL A 45 -13.04 -2.61 10.45
CA VAL A 45 -13.85 -3.15 9.37
C VAL A 45 -14.31 -4.57 9.71
N GLU A 46 -15.55 -4.90 9.35
CA GLU A 46 -16.07 -6.26 9.50
C GLU A 46 -15.51 -7.22 8.45
N GLY A 47 -15.10 -8.41 8.90
CA GLY A 47 -14.53 -9.46 8.04
C GLY A 47 -13.95 -10.62 8.87
N THR A 48 -13.25 -11.53 8.19
CA THR A 48 -12.54 -12.64 8.82
C THR A 48 -11.09 -12.28 9.07
N VAL A 49 -10.64 -12.31 10.32
CA VAL A 49 -9.22 -12.12 10.64
C VAL A 49 -8.47 -13.44 10.41
N ILE A 50 -7.47 -13.40 9.52
CA ILE A 50 -6.48 -14.46 9.32
C ILE A 50 -5.13 -13.88 9.73
N GLU A 51 -4.82 -13.95 11.02
CA GLU A 51 -3.64 -13.29 11.61
C GLU A 51 -2.34 -13.62 10.87
N GLU A 52 -2.22 -14.79 10.27
CA GLU A 52 -1.05 -15.24 9.51
C GLU A 52 -0.82 -14.45 8.22
N LEU A 53 -1.83 -13.75 7.69
CA LEU A 53 -1.66 -12.83 6.57
C LEU A 53 -0.90 -11.57 6.99
N TYR A 54 -0.92 -11.20 8.26
CA TYR A 54 -0.32 -9.96 8.73
C TYR A 54 1.21 -10.00 8.58
N HIS A 55 1.76 -9.02 7.86
CA HIS A 55 3.14 -9.04 7.42
C HIS A 55 4.15 -8.56 8.48
N HIS A 56 3.69 -7.88 9.54
CA HIS A 56 4.52 -7.46 10.67
C HIS A 56 4.68 -8.55 11.76
N ARG A 57 4.59 -9.82 11.36
CA ARG A 57 4.88 -10.95 12.24
C ARG A 57 6.36 -11.31 12.14
N PRO A 58 7.08 -11.57 13.25
CA PRO A 58 8.53 -11.80 13.22
C PRO A 58 8.98 -12.90 12.24
N GLU A 59 8.21 -13.98 12.11
CA GLU A 59 8.45 -15.06 11.17
C GLU A 59 8.24 -14.64 9.71
N VAL A 60 7.25 -13.79 9.43
CA VAL A 60 6.96 -13.29 8.09
C VAL A 60 8.02 -12.28 7.66
N GLU A 61 8.40 -11.36 8.54
CA GLU A 61 9.49 -10.42 8.29
C GLU A 61 10.81 -11.15 8.04
N ARG A 62 11.08 -12.24 8.77
CA ARG A 62 12.25 -13.11 8.54
C ARG A 62 12.19 -13.78 7.18
N LEU A 63 11.06 -14.41 6.81
CA LEU A 63 10.88 -15.00 5.48
C LEU A 63 11.08 -13.96 4.37
N TYR A 64 10.46 -12.78 4.52
CA TYR A 64 10.57 -11.69 3.56
C TYR A 64 12.03 -11.25 3.34
N ARG A 65 12.78 -10.94 4.41
CA ARG A 65 14.20 -10.55 4.30
C ARG A 65 15.05 -11.66 3.67
N ASN A 66 14.79 -12.92 4.04
CA ASN A 66 15.50 -14.06 3.48
C ASN A 66 15.05 -14.41 2.06
N THR A 67 13.96 -13.85 1.54
CA THR A 67 13.54 -14.00 0.14
C THR A 67 14.15 -12.92 -0.74
N PHE A 68 14.09 -11.67 -0.29
CA PHE A 68 14.27 -10.50 -1.16
C PHE A 68 15.49 -9.64 -0.81
N GLU A 69 16.14 -9.85 0.34
CA GLU A 69 17.30 -9.08 0.79
C GLU A 69 18.58 -9.93 0.87
N ALA A 70 18.64 -10.87 1.83
CA ALA A 70 19.79 -11.74 2.03
C ALA A 70 19.41 -13.02 2.80
N LEU A 71 19.92 -14.18 2.37
CA LEU A 71 19.72 -15.45 3.09
C LEU A 71 20.70 -15.53 4.27
N THR A 72 20.30 -14.97 5.42
CA THR A 72 21.15 -14.86 6.62
C THR A 72 20.58 -15.53 7.87
N ASP A 73 19.27 -15.75 7.93
CA ASP A 73 18.61 -16.29 9.12
C ASP A 73 18.38 -17.81 9.03
N TYR A 74 18.73 -18.43 7.89
CA TYR A 74 18.61 -19.86 7.63
C TYR A 74 19.96 -20.42 7.19
N GLY A 75 20.27 -21.66 7.62
CA GLY A 75 21.54 -22.30 7.30
C GLY A 75 21.74 -22.58 5.80
N ASP A 76 20.67 -22.95 5.09
CA ASP A 76 20.68 -23.23 3.65
C ASP A 76 19.28 -23.04 3.01
N ASP A 77 19.21 -23.21 1.68
CA ASP A 77 17.96 -23.19 0.87
C ASP A 77 16.92 -24.21 1.38
N GLY A 78 17.36 -25.36 1.89
CA GLY A 78 16.47 -26.41 2.39
C GLY A 78 15.78 -26.03 3.69
N ALA A 79 16.52 -25.47 4.64
CA ALA A 79 15.99 -25.00 5.92
C ALA A 79 15.03 -23.81 5.71
N TYR A 80 15.40 -22.88 4.83
CA TYR A 80 14.51 -21.78 4.42
C TYR A 80 13.23 -22.30 3.76
N ARG A 81 13.35 -23.24 2.82
CA ARG A 81 12.20 -23.86 2.14
C ARG A 81 11.26 -24.52 3.13
N ALA A 82 11.79 -25.30 4.06
CA ALA A 82 10.97 -25.99 5.07
C ALA A 82 10.13 -24.99 5.87
N GLU A 83 10.73 -23.88 6.32
CA GLU A 83 10.02 -22.85 7.06
C GLU A 83 8.99 -22.10 6.21
N LEU A 84 9.35 -21.72 4.97
CA LEU A 84 8.43 -21.06 4.04
C LEU A 84 7.16 -21.88 3.83
N TYR A 85 7.31 -23.18 3.56
CA TYR A 85 6.16 -24.06 3.33
C TYR A 85 5.41 -24.40 4.62
N ARG A 86 6.08 -24.49 5.78
CA ARG A 86 5.41 -24.64 7.07
C ARG A 86 4.46 -23.47 7.35
N VAL A 87 4.91 -22.23 7.09
CA VAL A 87 4.05 -21.03 7.23
C VAL A 87 2.94 -21.02 6.19
N ALA A 88 3.24 -21.42 4.94
CA ALA A 88 2.24 -21.52 3.88
C ALA A 88 1.14 -22.53 4.21
N GLU A 89 1.46 -23.69 4.80
CA GLU A 89 0.47 -24.70 5.19
C GLU A 89 -0.47 -24.21 6.29
N VAL A 90 0.02 -23.38 7.22
CA VAL A 90 -0.84 -22.77 8.25
C VAL A 90 -1.80 -21.78 7.58
N LEU A 91 -1.28 -20.90 6.72
CA LEU A 91 -2.08 -19.96 5.94
C LEU A 91 -3.12 -20.65 5.08
N GLU A 92 -2.74 -21.73 4.40
CA GLU A 92 -3.58 -22.52 3.51
C GLU A 92 -4.81 -23.05 4.26
N ARG A 93 -4.61 -23.63 5.45
CA ARG A 93 -5.73 -24.08 6.30
C ARG A 93 -6.67 -22.93 6.68
N ARG A 94 -6.13 -21.79 7.09
CA ARG A 94 -6.94 -20.64 7.52
C ARG A 94 -7.71 -19.99 6.36
N ILE A 95 -7.11 -19.92 5.18
CA ILE A 95 -7.77 -19.42 3.97
C ILE A 95 -8.85 -20.41 3.51
N CYS A 96 -8.56 -21.72 3.59
CA CYS A 96 -9.53 -22.78 3.31
C CYS A 96 -10.75 -22.70 4.24
N GLU A 97 -10.55 -22.57 5.56
CA GLU A 97 -11.63 -22.37 6.53
C GLU A 97 -12.49 -21.13 6.20
N PHE A 98 -11.87 -20.02 5.80
CA PHE A 98 -12.59 -18.82 5.34
C PHE A 98 -13.42 -19.10 4.09
N VAL A 99 -12.83 -19.76 3.09
CA VAL A 99 -13.48 -20.12 1.83
C VAL A 99 -14.69 -21.02 2.07
N GLU A 100 -14.56 -22.02 2.95
CA GLU A 100 -15.62 -22.98 3.26
C GLU A 100 -16.73 -22.35 4.10
N ASP A 101 -16.39 -21.65 5.19
CA ASP A 101 -17.36 -20.98 6.07
C ASP A 101 -18.19 -19.94 5.32
N LYS A 102 -17.54 -19.17 4.43
CA LYS A 102 -18.19 -18.14 3.62
C LYS A 102 -18.62 -18.64 2.25
N GLY A 103 -18.51 -19.93 1.95
CA GLY A 103 -18.90 -20.55 0.68
C GLY A 103 -18.47 -19.72 -0.55
N ILE A 104 -17.20 -19.32 -0.60
CA ILE A 104 -16.67 -18.38 -1.59
C ILE A 104 -16.66 -19.00 -2.99
N ASP A 105 -17.24 -18.29 -3.95
CA ASP A 105 -17.27 -18.66 -5.37
C ASP A 105 -16.14 -18.05 -6.21
N PHE A 106 -15.55 -16.95 -5.74
CA PHE A 106 -14.55 -16.16 -6.48
C PHE A 106 -13.62 -15.43 -5.52
N LEU A 107 -12.31 -15.44 -5.80
CA LEU A 107 -11.30 -14.79 -4.96
C LEU A 107 -10.72 -13.54 -5.64
N ILE A 108 -10.55 -12.46 -4.88
CA ILE A 108 -9.80 -11.28 -5.29
C ILE A 108 -8.60 -11.14 -4.36
N ALA A 109 -7.40 -11.20 -4.93
CA ALA A 109 -6.14 -11.11 -4.22
C ALA A 109 -5.55 -9.70 -4.38
N GLU A 110 -5.67 -8.88 -3.34
CA GLU A 110 -5.16 -7.51 -3.34
C GLU A 110 -3.69 -7.53 -2.94
N ASN A 111 -2.80 -7.30 -3.91
CA ASN A 111 -1.34 -7.33 -3.77
C ASN A 111 -0.70 -8.63 -3.22
N VAL A 112 -1.49 -9.63 -2.82
CA VAL A 112 -0.97 -10.89 -2.23
C VAL A 112 -0.05 -11.63 -3.20
N TRP A 113 -0.36 -11.60 -4.49
CA TRP A 113 0.41 -12.24 -5.56
C TRP A 113 1.40 -11.31 -6.28
N SER A 114 1.57 -10.06 -5.86
CA SER A 114 2.49 -9.13 -6.55
C SER A 114 3.56 -8.58 -5.62
N VAL A 115 3.18 -8.05 -4.47
CA VAL A 115 4.08 -7.35 -3.55
C VAL A 115 4.93 -8.32 -2.72
N ALA A 116 4.34 -9.47 -2.36
CA ALA A 116 5.00 -10.57 -1.66
C ALA A 116 5.63 -10.20 -0.30
N ILE A 117 5.10 -9.21 0.41
CA ILE A 117 5.56 -8.88 1.78
C ILE A 117 5.31 -10.02 2.77
N ASN A 118 4.38 -10.92 2.45
CA ASN A 118 4.30 -12.25 3.05
C ASN A 118 4.50 -13.30 1.95
N PRO A 119 5.73 -13.84 1.78
CA PRO A 119 6.06 -14.83 0.75
C PRO A 119 5.18 -16.08 0.81
N ALA A 120 4.83 -16.54 2.02
CA ALA A 120 4.04 -17.75 2.23
C ALA A 120 2.57 -17.58 1.79
N ALA A 121 2.01 -16.37 1.89
CA ALA A 121 0.63 -16.10 1.52
C ALA A 121 0.35 -16.32 0.03
N ALA A 122 1.31 -15.98 -0.85
CA ALA A 122 1.18 -16.21 -2.28
C ALA A 122 1.07 -17.72 -2.62
N ILE A 123 1.84 -18.56 -1.91
CA ILE A 123 1.80 -20.02 -2.06
C ILE A 123 0.44 -20.54 -1.58
N ALA A 124 0.07 -20.19 -0.34
CA ALA A 124 -1.15 -20.66 0.30
C ALA A 124 -2.40 -20.31 -0.52
N LEU A 125 -2.54 -19.05 -0.94
CA LEU A 125 -3.70 -18.59 -1.71
C LEU A 125 -3.77 -19.27 -3.08
N THR A 126 -2.62 -19.49 -3.73
CA THR A 126 -2.58 -20.21 -5.02
C THR A 126 -3.01 -21.67 -4.86
N ARG A 127 -2.63 -22.33 -3.75
CA ARG A 127 -3.03 -23.72 -3.48
C ARG A 127 -4.53 -23.81 -3.20
N VAL A 128 -5.07 -22.98 -2.31
CA VAL A 128 -6.51 -22.95 -2.03
C VAL A 128 -7.31 -22.70 -3.31
N MET A 129 -6.91 -21.72 -4.12
CA MET A 129 -7.53 -21.44 -5.41
C MET A 129 -7.59 -22.68 -6.32
N ARG A 130 -6.47 -23.40 -6.46
CA ARG A 130 -6.37 -24.57 -7.34
C ARG A 130 -7.11 -25.79 -6.78
N ASP A 131 -6.90 -26.09 -5.51
CA ASP A 131 -7.40 -27.30 -4.87
C ASP A 131 -8.93 -27.26 -4.71
N HIS A 132 -9.50 -26.07 -4.48
CA HIS A 132 -10.95 -25.85 -4.45
C HIS A 132 -11.54 -25.44 -5.81
N GLN A 133 -10.72 -25.32 -6.85
CA GLN A 133 -11.12 -24.90 -8.20
C GLN A 133 -11.91 -23.57 -8.21
N ILE A 134 -11.46 -22.62 -7.39
CA ILE A 134 -12.11 -21.32 -7.25
C ILE A 134 -11.46 -20.35 -8.22
N PRO A 135 -12.21 -19.76 -9.18
CA PRO A 135 -11.67 -18.74 -10.06
C PRO A 135 -11.24 -17.51 -9.26
N ALA A 136 -10.16 -16.86 -9.70
CA ALA A 136 -9.58 -15.75 -8.99
C ALA A 136 -9.11 -14.60 -9.89
N LEU A 137 -8.99 -13.43 -9.26
CA LEU A 137 -8.43 -12.22 -9.84
C LEU A 137 -7.30 -11.69 -8.96
N GLY A 138 -6.10 -11.57 -9.51
CA GLY A 138 -5.04 -10.76 -8.93
C GLY A 138 -5.31 -9.28 -9.22
N HIS A 139 -5.37 -8.45 -8.19
CA HIS A 139 -5.41 -6.99 -8.33
C HIS A 139 -4.11 -6.40 -7.79
N HIS A 140 -3.32 -5.83 -8.69
CA HIS A 140 -1.93 -5.46 -8.43
C HIS A 140 -1.74 -3.95 -8.52
N HIS A 141 -1.43 -3.36 -7.37
CA HIS A 141 -1.12 -1.93 -7.25
C HIS A 141 0.38 -1.67 -7.38
N ASP A 142 1.19 -2.61 -6.90
CA ASP A 142 2.64 -2.59 -6.96
C ASP A 142 3.16 -4.04 -7.10
N PHE A 143 4.39 -4.19 -7.57
CA PHE A 143 5.08 -5.49 -7.65
C PHE A 143 6.37 -5.54 -6.83
N TYR A 144 6.80 -6.75 -6.48
CA TYR A 144 8.01 -6.95 -5.68
C TYR A 144 9.28 -6.36 -6.32
N TRP A 145 9.34 -6.25 -7.65
CA TRP A 145 10.49 -5.70 -8.38
C TRP A 145 10.55 -4.16 -8.40
N GLU A 146 9.52 -3.46 -7.91
CA GLU A 146 9.47 -1.99 -7.88
C GLU A 146 10.15 -1.38 -6.65
N ARG A 147 10.83 -2.20 -5.83
CA ARG A 147 11.49 -1.76 -4.60
C ARG A 147 12.71 -0.90 -4.91
N GLU A 148 12.79 0.27 -4.27
CA GLU A 148 13.87 1.24 -4.47
C GLU A 148 15.26 0.69 -4.11
N THR A 149 15.32 -0.19 -3.11
CA THR A 149 16.56 -0.83 -2.65
C THR A 149 17.01 -2.00 -3.52
N GLY A 150 16.24 -2.32 -4.58
CA GLY A 150 16.43 -3.52 -5.39
C GLY A 150 15.90 -4.79 -4.72
N VAL A 151 16.05 -5.90 -5.44
CA VAL A 151 15.60 -7.24 -5.03
C VAL A 151 16.71 -8.24 -5.32
N ALA A 152 17.08 -9.06 -4.32
CA ALA A 152 18.19 -10.00 -4.43
C ALA A 152 17.80 -11.40 -4.96
N LEU A 153 16.57 -11.87 -4.73
CA LEU A 153 16.14 -13.27 -4.95
C LEU A 153 17.21 -14.27 -4.48
N THR A 154 17.27 -14.44 -3.16
CA THR A 154 18.45 -14.93 -2.43
C THR A 154 18.83 -16.39 -2.66
N CYS A 155 17.91 -17.23 -3.11
CA CYS A 155 18.08 -18.68 -3.21
C CYS A 155 17.15 -19.29 -4.27
N ARG A 156 17.35 -20.58 -4.55
CA ARG A 156 16.51 -21.32 -5.51
C ARG A 156 15.04 -21.34 -5.12
N THR A 157 14.72 -21.48 -3.83
CA THR A 157 13.32 -21.43 -3.37
C THR A 157 12.69 -20.05 -3.57
N ALA A 158 13.45 -18.96 -3.39
CA ALA A 158 12.97 -17.61 -3.70
C ALA A 158 12.72 -17.41 -5.21
N LEU A 159 13.59 -17.95 -6.07
CA LEU A 159 13.38 -17.97 -7.52
C LEU A 159 12.12 -18.77 -7.90
N GLU A 160 11.95 -19.96 -7.32
CA GLU A 160 10.74 -20.77 -7.53
C GLU A 160 9.48 -20.02 -7.09
N LEU A 161 9.53 -19.34 -5.94
CA LEU A 161 8.42 -18.55 -5.43
C LEU A 161 7.97 -17.50 -6.46
N VAL A 162 8.91 -16.69 -6.96
CA VAL A 162 8.57 -15.60 -7.88
C VAL A 162 8.12 -16.11 -9.25
N GLU A 163 8.61 -17.27 -9.68
CA GLU A 163 8.25 -17.83 -10.97
C GLU A 163 6.88 -18.50 -10.97
N LYS A 164 6.51 -19.14 -9.85
CA LYS A 164 5.28 -19.93 -9.76
C LYS A 164 4.10 -19.20 -9.13
N PHE A 165 4.35 -18.25 -8.24
CA PHE A 165 3.31 -17.68 -7.36
C PHE A 165 3.24 -16.16 -7.37
N LEU A 166 4.15 -15.44 -8.05
CA LEU A 166 4.19 -13.97 -8.06
C LEU A 166 4.21 -13.32 -9.46
N PRO A 167 3.05 -13.24 -10.13
CA PRO A 167 1.78 -13.88 -9.77
C PRO A 167 1.62 -15.28 -10.39
N PRO A 168 0.67 -16.12 -9.92
CA PRO A 168 0.44 -17.44 -10.49
C PRO A 168 -0.16 -17.35 -11.90
N ARG A 169 0.10 -18.38 -12.72
CA ARG A 169 -0.49 -18.56 -14.05
C ARG A 169 -1.49 -19.72 -14.04
N GLY A 170 -2.52 -19.63 -14.86
CA GLY A 170 -3.51 -20.70 -15.05
C GLY A 170 -4.80 -20.20 -15.71
N PRO A 171 -5.67 -21.11 -16.17
CA PRO A 171 -6.97 -20.74 -16.75
C PRO A 171 -7.94 -20.16 -15.71
N ASP A 172 -7.75 -20.49 -14.43
CA ASP A 172 -8.63 -20.10 -13.34
C ASP A 172 -8.19 -18.78 -12.66
N VAL A 173 -7.13 -18.14 -13.14
CA VAL A 173 -6.64 -16.88 -12.59
C VAL A 173 -6.42 -15.84 -13.68
N THR A 174 -6.97 -14.66 -13.47
CA THR A 174 -6.72 -13.48 -14.30
C THR A 174 -6.07 -12.40 -13.45
N HIS A 175 -5.44 -11.42 -14.08
CA HIS A 175 -4.71 -10.36 -13.39
C HIS A 175 -5.13 -9.00 -13.90
N THR A 176 -5.17 -8.04 -12.98
CA THR A 176 -5.43 -6.62 -13.22
C THR A 176 -4.34 -5.78 -12.59
N VAL A 177 -4.05 -4.66 -13.25
CA VAL A 177 -3.03 -3.70 -12.82
C VAL A 177 -3.60 -2.29 -12.88
N ILE A 178 -3.05 -1.38 -12.09
CA ILE A 178 -3.60 -0.02 -11.97
C ILE A 178 -3.11 0.95 -13.07
N ASN A 179 -2.12 0.57 -13.87
CA ASN A 179 -1.55 1.46 -14.89
C ASN A 179 -0.90 0.69 -16.06
N SER A 180 -0.60 1.40 -17.14
CA SER A 180 -0.03 0.82 -18.35
C SER A 180 1.42 0.37 -18.22
N ILE A 181 2.19 0.98 -17.31
CA ILE A 181 3.59 0.62 -17.05
C ILE A 181 3.64 -0.76 -16.40
N ALA A 182 2.84 -0.97 -15.35
CA ALA A 182 2.70 -2.24 -14.66
C ALA A 182 2.21 -3.36 -15.61
N ARG A 183 1.27 -3.06 -16.52
CA ARG A 183 0.83 -4.02 -17.55
C ARG A 183 1.98 -4.46 -18.44
N GLN A 184 2.75 -3.49 -18.94
CA GLN A 184 3.88 -3.75 -19.81
C GLN A 184 4.95 -4.56 -19.09
N GLU A 185 5.34 -4.16 -17.88
CA GLU A 185 6.35 -4.90 -17.10
C GLU A 185 5.88 -6.31 -16.76
N LEU A 186 4.62 -6.51 -16.41
CA LEU A 186 4.07 -7.83 -16.13
C LEU A 186 4.09 -8.73 -17.37
N ALA A 187 3.74 -8.19 -18.55
CA ALA A 187 3.82 -8.89 -19.81
C ALA A 187 5.27 -9.25 -20.19
N GLU A 188 6.21 -8.30 -20.07
CA GLU A 188 7.62 -8.52 -20.42
C GLU A 188 8.33 -9.49 -19.47
N ARG A 189 8.09 -9.36 -18.16
CA ARG A 189 8.79 -10.15 -17.14
C ARG A 189 8.17 -11.52 -16.93
N LYS A 190 6.84 -11.64 -17.09
CA LYS A 190 6.09 -12.86 -16.71
C LYS A 190 5.27 -13.45 -17.86
N GLY A 191 5.16 -12.78 -19.00
CA GLY A 191 4.32 -13.25 -20.12
C GLY A 191 2.83 -13.28 -19.77
N ILE A 192 2.40 -12.41 -18.85
CA ILE A 192 1.02 -12.34 -18.37
C ILE A 192 0.37 -11.08 -18.93
N ASP A 193 -0.73 -11.26 -19.66
CA ASP A 193 -1.59 -10.15 -20.05
C ASP A 193 -2.53 -9.79 -18.89
N ALA A 194 -2.76 -8.49 -18.70
CA ALA A 194 -3.56 -7.97 -17.60
C ALA A 194 -4.40 -6.77 -18.05
N ALA A 195 -5.65 -6.74 -17.58
CA ALA A 195 -6.51 -5.60 -17.78
C ALA A 195 -6.08 -4.43 -16.88
N ILE A 196 -6.21 -3.20 -17.39
CA ILE A 196 -5.94 -2.00 -16.60
C ILE A 196 -7.22 -1.58 -15.89
N VAL A 197 -7.21 -1.60 -14.56
CA VAL A 197 -8.28 -1.07 -13.71
C VAL A 197 -7.65 -0.01 -12.82
N PRO A 198 -7.70 1.28 -13.19
CA PRO A 198 -7.03 2.32 -12.44
C PRO A 198 -7.73 2.57 -11.11
N ASN A 199 -6.97 3.05 -10.13
CA ASN A 199 -7.54 3.60 -8.91
C ASN A 199 -8.33 4.87 -9.25
N VAL A 200 -9.56 4.97 -8.75
CA VAL A 200 -10.49 6.05 -9.10
C VAL A 200 -10.81 6.92 -7.90
N PHE A 201 -11.13 8.18 -8.16
CA PHE A 201 -11.71 9.08 -7.18
C PHE A 201 -13.21 9.17 -7.43
N ASP A 202 -14.01 9.16 -6.35
CA ASP A 202 -15.44 9.43 -6.46
C ASP A 202 -15.67 10.94 -6.53
N PHE A 203 -15.99 11.43 -7.71
CA PHE A 203 -16.28 12.84 -7.96
C PHE A 203 -17.74 13.22 -7.68
N GLU A 204 -18.62 12.25 -7.41
CA GLU A 204 -20.03 12.49 -7.08
C GLU A 204 -20.24 12.66 -5.56
N SER A 205 -19.26 12.24 -4.75
CA SER A 205 -19.23 12.49 -3.31
C SER A 205 -19.40 14.00 -2.98
N PRO A 206 -20.11 14.35 -1.89
CA PRO A 206 -20.28 15.74 -1.48
C PRO A 206 -18.94 16.48 -1.38
N SER A 207 -18.93 17.75 -1.79
CA SER A 207 -17.75 18.59 -1.62
C SER A 207 -17.40 18.71 -0.13
N TRP A 208 -16.12 18.54 0.20
CA TRP A 208 -15.60 18.75 1.55
C TRP A 208 -15.96 20.16 2.03
N SER A 209 -16.68 20.24 3.14
CA SER A 209 -17.07 21.50 3.79
C SER A 209 -16.40 21.65 5.14
N VAL A 210 -16.34 22.89 5.63
CA VAL A 210 -15.95 23.12 7.02
C VAL A 210 -17.04 22.57 7.94
N ASP A 211 -16.67 21.73 8.91
CA ASP A 211 -17.59 21.07 9.84
C ASP A 211 -17.04 21.06 11.27
N GLU A 212 -17.78 20.47 12.21
CA GLU A 212 -17.37 20.37 13.62
C GLU A 212 -16.03 19.65 13.81
N TYR A 213 -15.66 18.74 12.91
CA TYR A 213 -14.41 18.00 12.98
C TYR A 213 -13.20 18.83 12.51
N ASN A 214 -13.34 19.60 11.43
CA ASN A 214 -12.21 20.25 10.76
C ASN A 214 -12.11 21.77 10.97
N HIS A 215 -13.13 22.43 11.53
CA HIS A 215 -13.18 23.90 11.65
C HIS A 215 -11.99 24.52 12.40
N ASP A 216 -11.44 23.83 13.39
CA ASP A 216 -10.35 24.33 14.23
C ASP A 216 -8.97 23.75 13.85
N PHE A 217 -8.89 22.97 12.76
CA PHE A 217 -7.67 22.25 12.37
C PHE A 217 -6.44 23.16 12.31
N ARG A 218 -6.57 24.32 11.65
CA ARG A 218 -5.48 25.31 11.51
C ARG A 218 -4.97 25.77 12.87
N GLN A 219 -5.86 26.11 13.79
CA GLN A 219 -5.51 26.57 15.14
C GLN A 219 -4.82 25.45 15.92
N ARG A 220 -5.33 24.22 15.86
CA ARG A 220 -4.76 23.06 16.56
C ARG A 220 -3.32 22.76 16.17
N ILE A 221 -2.98 22.95 14.90
CA ILE A 221 -1.60 22.76 14.41
C ILE A 221 -0.75 24.05 14.49
N GLY A 222 -1.27 25.10 15.13
CA GLY A 222 -0.55 26.36 15.37
C GLY A 222 -0.40 27.26 14.15
N LEU A 223 -1.22 27.09 13.10
CA LEU A 223 -1.28 28.01 11.96
C LEU A 223 -2.13 29.24 12.28
N ARG A 224 -1.73 30.38 11.71
CA ARG A 224 -2.47 31.64 11.73
C ARG A 224 -3.32 31.78 10.47
N ASP A 225 -4.28 32.68 10.49
CA ASP A 225 -5.20 32.91 9.37
C ASP A 225 -4.49 33.30 8.07
N LYS A 226 -3.39 34.04 8.17
CA LYS A 226 -2.60 34.51 7.02
C LYS A 226 -1.45 33.59 6.62
N ASP A 227 -1.30 32.44 7.29
CA ASP A 227 -0.25 31.49 6.95
C ASP A 227 -0.62 30.67 5.70
N ILE A 228 0.36 30.49 4.83
CA ILE A 228 0.28 29.52 3.73
C ILE A 228 0.64 28.15 4.30
N MET A 229 -0.31 27.22 4.20
CA MET A 229 -0.10 25.82 4.52
C MET A 229 0.32 25.07 3.25
N ILE A 230 1.52 24.52 3.23
CA ILE A 230 1.96 23.55 2.23
C ILE A 230 1.78 22.17 2.86
N LEU A 231 0.75 21.44 2.45
CA LEU A 231 0.42 20.14 3.03
C LEU A 231 1.03 19.01 2.19
N GLN A 232 1.80 18.15 2.84
CA GLN A 232 2.16 16.84 2.30
C GLN A 232 1.61 15.75 3.22
N ALA A 233 0.41 15.27 2.88
CA ALA A 233 -0.31 14.23 3.60
C ALA A 233 0.07 12.83 3.10
N THR A 234 1.37 12.52 3.10
CA THR A 234 1.89 11.21 2.69
C THR A 234 2.73 10.61 3.81
N ARG A 235 2.95 9.29 3.78
CA ARG A 235 3.99 8.64 4.58
C ARG A 235 5.33 9.38 4.46
N ILE A 236 6.07 9.46 5.57
CA ILE A 236 7.38 10.13 5.60
C ILE A 236 8.45 9.10 5.24
N THR A 237 8.63 8.84 3.94
CA THR A 237 9.60 7.88 3.40
C THR A 237 10.38 8.47 2.22
N PRO A 238 11.60 7.96 1.91
CA PRO A 238 12.43 8.47 0.81
C PRO A 238 11.69 8.59 -0.53
N ARG A 239 10.93 7.56 -0.92
CA ARG A 239 10.11 7.56 -2.15
C ARG A 239 9.12 8.71 -2.29
N LYS A 240 8.70 9.31 -1.17
CA LYS A 240 7.74 10.43 -1.17
C LYS A 240 8.42 11.78 -1.34
N GLY A 241 9.74 11.82 -1.46
CA GLY A 241 10.49 13.03 -1.81
C GLY A 241 10.25 14.18 -0.85
N ILE A 242 10.17 13.90 0.46
CA ILE A 242 9.87 14.92 1.49
C ILE A 242 10.88 16.06 1.43
N GLU A 243 12.13 15.77 1.07
CA GLU A 243 13.18 16.76 0.84
C GLU A 243 12.82 17.80 -0.23
N LEU A 244 12.06 17.41 -1.27
CA LEU A 244 11.64 18.34 -2.32
C LEU A 244 10.60 19.33 -1.81
N ALA A 245 9.73 18.92 -0.89
CA ALA A 245 8.78 19.83 -0.26
C ALA A 245 9.48 20.82 0.68
N VAL A 246 10.54 20.38 1.38
CA VAL A 246 11.40 21.28 2.17
C VAL A 246 12.07 22.30 1.26
N ASP A 247 12.67 21.85 0.15
CA ASP A 247 13.34 22.73 -0.81
C ASP A 247 12.36 23.72 -1.46
N LEU A 248 11.13 23.28 -1.77
CA LEU A 248 10.06 24.14 -2.27
C LEU A 248 9.70 25.24 -1.27
N VAL A 249 9.55 24.90 0.00
CA VAL A 249 9.20 25.88 1.05
C VAL A 249 10.34 26.87 1.25
N GLN A 250 11.59 26.40 1.29
CA GLN A 250 12.77 27.27 1.36
C GLN A 250 12.84 28.21 0.15
N ALA A 251 12.59 27.66 -1.04
CA ALA A 251 12.52 28.42 -2.28
C ALA A 251 11.42 29.51 -2.19
N LEU A 252 10.22 29.20 -1.70
CA LEU A 252 9.14 30.18 -1.53
C LEU A 252 9.46 31.27 -0.50
N CYS A 253 10.31 30.98 0.48
CA CYS A 253 10.75 31.92 1.50
C CYS A 253 11.79 32.95 1.01
N THR A 254 12.29 32.87 -0.24
CA THR A 254 13.23 33.87 -0.77
C THR A 254 12.59 35.27 -0.85
N PRO A 255 13.36 36.36 -0.65
CA PRO A 255 12.81 37.73 -0.66
C PRO A 255 12.03 38.08 -1.92
N GLU A 256 12.50 37.61 -3.08
CA GLU A 256 11.84 37.85 -4.36
C GLU A 256 10.44 37.23 -4.40
N ARG A 257 10.31 35.94 -4.02
CA ARG A 257 9.05 35.21 -4.07
C ARG A 257 8.08 35.66 -2.97
N ARG A 258 8.57 35.90 -1.75
CA ARG A 258 7.77 36.55 -0.70
C ARG A 258 7.28 37.92 -1.15
N GLY A 259 8.13 38.72 -1.78
CA GLY A 259 7.75 40.01 -2.34
C GLY A 259 6.64 39.92 -3.40
N ARG A 260 6.65 38.86 -4.22
CA ARG A 260 5.56 38.58 -5.16
C ARG A 260 4.25 38.22 -4.45
N LEU A 261 4.30 37.39 -3.42
CA LEU A 261 3.12 37.04 -2.61
C LEU A 261 2.54 38.27 -1.90
N LYS A 262 3.39 39.13 -1.31
CA LYS A 262 2.94 40.38 -0.70
C LYS A 262 2.21 41.31 -1.67
N ARG A 263 2.73 41.45 -2.88
CA ARG A 263 2.12 42.35 -3.90
C ARG A 263 0.80 41.82 -4.47
N ARG A 264 0.62 40.50 -4.52
CA ARG A 264 -0.53 39.87 -5.18
C ARG A 264 -1.59 39.31 -4.22
N GLY A 265 -1.25 39.09 -2.96
CA GLY A 265 -2.10 38.33 -2.03
C GLY A 265 -2.16 36.84 -2.38
N LEU A 266 -3.04 36.11 -1.69
CA LEU A 266 -3.29 34.68 -1.90
C LEU A 266 -4.46 34.46 -2.88
N TYR A 267 -4.59 33.22 -3.38
CA TYR A 267 -5.61 32.85 -4.37
C TYR A 267 -7.06 33.04 -3.87
N ASP A 268 -7.26 33.06 -2.55
CA ASP A 268 -8.53 33.21 -1.86
C ASP A 268 -8.73 34.63 -1.30
N ALA A 269 -8.04 35.61 -1.89
CA ALA A 269 -8.07 37.04 -1.52
C ALA A 269 -7.51 37.37 -0.12
N ARG A 270 -6.97 36.41 0.63
CA ARG A 270 -6.28 36.72 1.89
C ARG A 270 -4.99 37.51 1.63
N PRO A 271 -4.65 38.49 2.48
CA PRO A 271 -3.38 39.19 2.38
C PRO A 271 -2.22 38.28 2.80
N PHE A 272 -1.04 38.54 2.25
CA PHE A 272 0.22 37.98 2.71
C PHE A 272 1.16 39.11 3.10
N ASP A 273 1.60 39.16 4.36
CA ASP A 273 2.40 40.26 4.89
C ASP A 273 3.65 39.77 5.63
N ASP A 274 4.28 40.64 6.41
CA ASP A 274 5.46 40.30 7.20
C ASP A 274 5.17 39.32 8.34
N ASP A 275 3.93 39.27 8.84
CA ASP A 275 3.50 38.35 9.90
C ASP A 275 3.08 36.98 9.35
N SER A 276 2.88 36.87 8.04
CA SER A 276 2.57 35.63 7.32
C SER A 276 3.75 34.66 7.24
N ARG A 277 3.49 33.40 7.61
CA ARG A 277 4.44 32.29 7.48
C ARG A 277 4.08 31.39 6.31
N ILE A 278 5.09 30.70 5.77
CA ILE A 278 4.91 29.57 4.85
C ILE A 278 5.30 28.34 5.65
N VAL A 279 4.34 27.46 5.89
CA VAL A 279 4.50 26.34 6.82
C VAL A 279 4.31 25.04 6.06
N LEU A 280 5.35 24.19 6.09
CA LEU A 280 5.26 22.81 5.63
C LEU A 280 4.59 21.97 6.72
N VAL A 281 3.44 21.37 6.39
CA VAL A 281 2.72 20.44 7.26
C VAL A 281 2.89 19.04 6.69
N LEU A 282 3.55 18.18 7.45
CA LEU A 282 3.70 16.75 7.14
C LEU A 282 2.67 15.97 7.96
N ALA A 283 1.71 15.34 7.28
CA ALA A 283 0.59 14.64 7.91
C ALA A 283 0.63 13.15 7.57
N GLY A 284 1.67 12.44 8.02
CA GLY A 284 1.84 11.01 7.81
C GLY A 284 2.75 10.36 8.85
N TYR A 285 2.64 9.04 8.98
CA TYR A 285 3.48 8.27 9.89
C TYR A 285 4.89 8.03 9.30
N ALA A 286 5.89 7.96 10.17
CA ALA A 286 7.29 7.74 9.83
C ALA A 286 7.74 6.27 9.95
N ARG A 287 6.79 5.33 10.12
CA ARG A 287 7.06 3.94 10.53
C ARG A 287 7.72 3.05 9.46
N ASP A 288 7.79 3.48 8.21
CA ASP A 288 8.14 2.60 7.07
C ASP A 288 9.57 2.81 6.53
N ALA A 289 10.43 3.57 7.21
CA ALA A 289 11.83 3.67 6.81
C ALA A 289 12.61 2.47 7.37
N LEU A 290 12.88 1.45 6.54
CA LEU A 290 13.78 0.32 6.83
C LEU A 290 15.16 0.76 7.38
N SER A 291 15.59 2.00 7.09
CA SER A 291 16.86 2.58 7.58
C SER A 291 16.77 3.27 8.95
N GLY A 292 15.57 3.51 9.49
CA GLY A 292 15.32 4.20 10.76
C GLY A 292 15.72 5.69 10.84
N ASN A 293 16.51 6.21 9.91
CA ASN A 293 17.16 7.53 10.02
C ASN A 293 16.60 8.62 9.09
N TYR A 294 15.57 8.32 8.28
CA TYR A 294 15.08 9.26 7.28
C TYR A 294 14.44 10.50 7.91
N LEU A 295 13.64 10.31 8.97
CA LEU A 295 13.04 11.43 9.71
C LEU A 295 14.11 12.35 10.32
N ASP A 296 15.18 11.79 10.85
CA ASP A 296 16.31 12.55 11.41
C ASP A 296 16.99 13.38 10.32
N ARG A 297 17.21 12.80 9.14
CA ARG A 297 17.79 13.50 7.98
C ARG A 297 16.91 14.67 7.53
N ILE A 298 15.59 14.47 7.46
CA ILE A 298 14.65 15.54 7.13
C ILE A 298 14.68 16.63 8.20
N THR A 299 14.68 16.26 9.48
CA THR A 299 14.76 17.20 10.60
C THR A 299 16.04 18.03 10.55
N ALA A 300 17.18 17.40 10.29
CA ALA A 300 18.46 18.09 10.13
C ALA A 300 18.45 19.04 8.91
N ARG A 301 17.82 18.64 7.80
CA ARG A 301 17.68 19.50 6.62
C ARG A 301 16.84 20.74 6.93
N VAL A 302 15.69 20.56 7.62
CA VAL A 302 14.84 21.67 8.05
C VAL A 302 15.59 22.61 9.00
N ALA A 303 16.40 22.07 9.92
CA ALA A 303 17.22 22.89 10.82
C ALA A 303 18.26 23.74 10.09
N ARG A 304 18.85 23.22 8.99
CA ARG A 304 19.80 23.96 8.14
C ARG A 304 19.13 25.01 7.24
N ALA A 305 17.84 24.85 6.97
CA ALA A 305 17.06 25.77 6.13
C ALA A 305 16.47 26.96 6.90
N ARG A 306 16.57 26.96 8.23
CA ARG A 306 16.22 28.08 9.12
C ARG A 306 17.39 29.05 9.24
#